data_AF-A0A9P0LD41-F1
#
_entry.id   AF-A0A9P0LD41-F1
#
_cell.length_a   1.000
_cell.length_b   1.000
_cell.length_c   1.000
_cell.angle_alpha   90.00
_cell.angle_beta   90.00
_cell.angle_gamma   90.00
#
_symmetry.space_group_name_H-M   'P 1'
#
loop_
_entity.id
_entity.type
_entity.pdbx_description
1 polymer ?
#
loop_
_entity_poly.entity_id
_entity_poly.type
_entity_poly.pdbx_seq_one_letter_code
_entity_poly.pdbx_strand_id
1 'polypeptide(L)'
;MDVLREHTDPDIKKKLKHYNRRLRSLYEQLHAYVRFKLRKKYGNSTSEIGSIPAHLLGDLTAQKWSGIAQVTLPYPEPYENFDNLKQQVDNS
;
A
#
# COMPACT_ATOMS: atom_id res chain seq x y z
N MET A 1 -33.49 -17.10 -0.49
CA MET A 1 -32.02 -17.25 -0.40
C MET A 1 -31.45 -16.98 -1.79
N ASP A 2 -31.45 -15.71 -2.24
CA ASP A 2 -31.16 -15.38 -3.66
C ASP A 2 -30.37 -14.07 -3.84
N VAL A 3 -29.69 -13.57 -2.79
CA VAL A 3 -28.93 -12.30 -2.87
C VAL A 3 -27.50 -12.53 -3.40
N LEU A 4 -27.00 -13.77 -3.36
CA LEU A 4 -25.63 -14.08 -3.80
C LEU A 4 -25.50 -14.29 -5.31
N ARG A 5 -26.62 -14.39 -6.05
CA ARG A 5 -26.59 -14.69 -7.48
C ARG A 5 -26.22 -13.49 -8.34
N GLU A 6 -26.47 -12.27 -7.86
CA GLU A 6 -26.22 -11.01 -8.59
C GLU A 6 -24.73 -10.64 -8.73
N HIS A 7 -23.84 -11.26 -7.95
CA HIS A 7 -22.40 -10.98 -7.97
C HIS A 7 -21.58 -12.12 -8.61
N THR A 8 -22.23 -13.01 -9.36
CA THR A 8 -21.56 -14.15 -10.02
C THR A 8 -21.17 -13.76 -11.44
N ASP A 9 -20.20 -12.86 -11.57
CA ASP A 9 -19.56 -12.60 -12.86
C ASP A 9 -18.78 -13.87 -13.28
N PRO A 10 -19.16 -14.55 -14.38
CA PRO A 10 -18.51 -15.79 -14.80
C PRO A 10 -17.00 -15.60 -15.09
N ASP A 11 -16.59 -14.36 -15.38
CA ASP A 11 -15.21 -14.00 -15.69
C ASP A 11 -14.48 -13.32 -14.52
N ILE A 12 -15.03 -13.32 -13.30
CA ILE A 12 -14.43 -12.63 -12.15
C ILE A 12 -12.96 -13.03 -11.92
N LYS A 13 -12.63 -14.32 -12.09
CA LYS A 13 -11.25 -14.82 -11.98
C LYS A 13 -10.33 -14.20 -13.04
N LYS A 14 -10.82 -14.03 -14.27
CA LYS A 14 -10.07 -13.46 -15.39
C LYS A 14 -9.85 -11.96 -15.19
N LYS A 15 -10.88 -11.25 -14.74
CA LYS A 15 -10.80 -9.82 -14.40
C LYS A 15 -9.83 -9.57 -13.23
N LEU A 16 -9.92 -10.36 -12.15
CA LEU A 16 -8.98 -10.28 -11.03
C LEU A 16 -7.54 -10.52 -11.47
N LYS A 17 -7.28 -11.52 -12.31
CA LYS A 17 -5.94 -11.79 -12.85
C LYS A 17 -5.43 -10.62 -13.71
N HIS A 18 -6.29 -10.02 -14.53
CA HIS A 18 -5.96 -8.84 -15.32
C HIS A 18 -5.57 -7.65 -14.44
N TYR A 19 -6.39 -7.30 -13.44
CA TYR A 19 -6.10 -6.20 -12.53
C TYR A 19 -4.87 -6.48 -11.66
N ASN A 20 -4.71 -7.70 -11.15
CA ASN A 20 -3.54 -8.10 -10.38
C ASN A 20 -2.24 -7.87 -11.17
N ARG A 21 -2.20 -8.24 -12.46
CA ARG A 21 -1.04 -7.98 -13.32
C ARG A 21 -0.72 -6.49 -13.48
N ARG A 22 -1.75 -5.65 -13.59
CA ARG A 22 -1.57 -4.19 -13.71
C ARG A 22 -1.07 -3.58 -12.41
N LEU A 23 -1.60 -4.01 -11.27
CA LEU A 23 -1.20 -3.55 -9.95
C LEU A 23 0.18 -4.09 -9.55
N ARG A 24 0.58 -5.24 -10.08
CA ARG A 24 1.84 -5.92 -9.69
C ARG A 24 3.07 -5.03 -9.87
N SER A 25 3.20 -4.36 -11.01
CA SER A 25 4.38 -3.50 -11.26
C SER A 25 4.49 -2.36 -10.24
N LEU A 26 3.36 -1.74 -9.91
CA LEU A 26 3.31 -0.69 -8.88
C LEU A 26 3.60 -1.26 -7.48
N TYR A 27 3.00 -2.42 -7.16
CA TYR A 27 3.21 -3.09 -5.89
C TYR A 27 4.68 -3.49 -5.69
N GLU A 28 5.37 -3.98 -6.73
CA GLU A 28 6.78 -4.35 -6.67
C GLU A 28 7.66 -3.12 -6.34
N GLN A 29 7.39 -1.97 -6.96
CA GLN A 29 8.10 -0.72 -6.66
C GLN A 29 7.85 -0.25 -5.22
N LEU A 30 6.58 -0.25 -4.78
CA LEU A 30 6.21 0.10 -3.42
C LEU A 30 6.83 -0.85 -2.39
N HIS A 31 6.79 -2.16 -2.65
CA HIS A 31 7.36 -3.20 -1.80
C HIS A 31 8.88 -3.01 -1.66
N ALA A 32 9.59 -2.76 -2.75
CA ALA A 32 11.02 -2.49 -2.73
C ALA A 32 11.35 -1.23 -1.91
N TYR A 33 10.59 -0.15 -2.09
CA TYR A 33 10.76 1.09 -1.35
C TYR A 33 10.55 0.91 0.16
N VAL A 34 9.43 0.28 0.54
CA VAL A 34 9.11 0.01 1.94
C VAL A 34 10.18 -0.88 2.57
N ARG A 35 10.61 -1.94 1.87
CA ARG A 35 11.70 -2.82 2.33
C ARG A 35 13.00 -2.05 2.56
N PHE A 36 13.37 -1.16 1.64
CA PHE A 36 14.55 -0.31 1.78
C PHE A 36 14.48 0.59 3.02
N LYS A 37 13.34 1.25 3.23
CA LYS A 37 13.11 2.11 4.41
C LYS A 37 13.13 1.33 5.72
N LEU A 38 12.51 0.14 5.74
CA LEU A 38 12.52 -0.75 6.91
C LEU A 38 13.93 -1.25 7.22
N ARG A 39 14.72 -1.63 6.22
CA ARG A 39 16.13 -2.01 6.41
C ARG A 39 16.95 -0.85 6.97
N LYS A 40 16.72 0.38 6.50
CA LYS A 40 17.40 1.57 7.05
C LYS A 40 17.13 1.77 8.54
N LYS A 41 15.94 1.40 9.03
CA LYS A 41 15.56 1.54 10.46
C LYS A 41 15.92 0.33 11.32
N TYR A 42 15.69 -0.90 10.83
CA TYR A 42 15.82 -2.14 11.60
C TYR A 42 17.09 -2.95 11.26
N GLY A 43 17.94 -2.44 10.36
CA GLY A 43 19.22 -3.04 10.00
C GLY A 43 19.08 -4.40 9.33
N ASN A 44 19.96 -5.34 9.69
CA ASN A 44 20.03 -6.70 9.14
C ASN A 44 18.83 -7.60 9.50
N SER A 45 17.88 -7.11 10.29
CA SER A 45 16.63 -7.81 10.60
C SER A 45 15.70 -7.94 9.38
N THR A 46 16.00 -7.25 8.28
CA THR A 46 15.24 -7.29 7.03
C THR A 46 16.11 -7.85 5.91
N SER A 47 15.62 -8.86 5.18
CA SER A 47 16.35 -9.42 4.03
C SER A 47 16.49 -8.40 2.90
N GLU A 48 17.65 -8.38 2.25
CA GLU A 48 17.95 -7.51 1.10
C GLU A 48 17.20 -7.95 -0.17
N ILE A 49 16.96 -9.26 -0.30
CA ILE A 49 16.42 -9.88 -1.52
C ILE A 49 15.08 -10.59 -1.25
N GLY A 50 14.78 -10.88 0.02
CA GLY A 50 13.58 -11.62 0.43
C GLY A 50 12.33 -10.75 0.71
N SER A 51 11.30 -11.42 1.21
CA SER A 51 10.04 -10.79 1.64
C SER A 51 10.21 -9.93 2.89
N ILE A 52 9.35 -8.91 3.02
CA ILE A 52 9.25 -8.13 4.25
C ILE A 52 8.64 -9.01 5.36
N PRO A 53 9.28 -9.14 6.53
CA PRO A 53 8.70 -9.87 7.66
C PRO A 53 7.36 -9.25 8.10
N ALA A 54 6.32 -10.09 8.23
CA ALA A 54 4.95 -9.63 8.52
C ALA A 54 4.85 -8.84 9.84
N HIS A 55 5.59 -9.25 10.87
CA HIS A 55 5.57 -8.59 12.19
C HIS A 55 6.20 -7.19 12.19
N LEU A 56 6.95 -6.80 11.15
CA LEU A 56 7.52 -5.45 11.02
C LEU A 56 6.53 -4.43 10.45
N LEU A 57 5.36 -4.88 9.97
CA LEU A 57 4.35 -4.02 9.35
C LEU A 57 3.40 -3.35 10.36
N GLY A 58 3.49 -3.70 11.64
CA GLY A 58 2.71 -3.09 12.73
C GLY A 58 1.29 -3.62 12.89
N ASP A 59 0.95 -4.70 12.18
CA ASP A 59 -0.28 -5.48 12.32
C ASP A 59 0.10 -6.96 12.30
N LEU A 60 -0.43 -7.77 13.22
CA LEU A 60 -0.17 -9.22 13.29
C LEU A 60 -0.58 -9.94 12.00
N THR A 61 -1.52 -9.36 11.24
CA THR A 61 -1.98 -9.88 9.94
C THR A 61 -1.30 -9.23 8.73
N ALA A 62 -0.51 -8.16 8.94
CA ALA A 62 0.09 -7.34 7.88
C ALA A 62 -0.89 -6.74 6.85
N GLN A 63 -2.20 -6.76 7.15
CA GLN A 63 -3.24 -6.24 6.27
C GLN A 63 -3.20 -4.72 6.16
N LYS A 64 -2.73 -4.05 7.22
CA LYS A 64 -2.57 -2.59 7.27
C LYS A 64 -1.11 -2.24 7.50
N TRP A 65 -0.63 -1.26 6.74
CA TRP A 65 0.74 -0.75 6.82
C TRP A 65 0.81 0.61 7.55
N SER A 66 -0.26 0.98 8.27
CA SER A 66 -0.30 2.25 9.01
C SER A 66 0.77 2.34 10.10
N GLY A 67 1.17 1.21 10.69
CA GLY A 67 2.20 1.16 11.73
C GLY A 67 3.61 1.53 11.23
N ILE A 68 3.86 1.46 9.93
CA ILE A 68 5.16 1.80 9.33
C ILE A 68 5.19 3.20 8.68
N ALA A 69 4.07 3.93 8.69
CA ALA A 69 3.94 5.23 8.03
C ALA A 69 5.06 6.21 8.43
N GLN A 70 5.38 6.31 9.73
CA GLN A 70 6.45 7.18 10.24
C GLN A 70 7.84 6.88 9.63
N VAL A 71 8.06 5.65 9.17
CA VAL A 71 9.35 5.19 8.61
C VAL A 71 9.38 5.31 7.09
N THR A 72 8.22 5.17 6.46
CA THR A 72 8.09 5.12 5.01
C THR A 72 7.60 6.41 4.39
N LEU A 73 7.36 7.46 5.18
CA LEU A 73 7.04 8.78 4.64
C LEU A 73 8.19 9.28 3.74
N PRO A 74 7.90 9.62 2.46
CA PRO A 74 8.90 10.21 1.58
C PRO A 74 9.24 11.64 2.00
N TYR A 75 8.24 12.38 2.48
CA TYR A 75 8.36 13.74 2.98
C TYR A 75 7.90 13.75 4.45
N PRO A 76 8.84 13.77 5.41
CA PRO A 76 8.52 13.70 6.84
C PRO A 76 8.05 15.03 7.42
N GLU A 77 8.32 16.14 6.71
CA GLU A 77 7.81 17.45 7.08
C GLU A 77 6.27 17.47 6.99
N PRO A 78 5.57 18.13 7.94
CA PRO A 78 4.15 18.36 7.82
C PRO A 78 3.87 19.05 6.49
N TYR A 79 2.97 18.49 5.70
CA TYR A 79 2.48 19.16 4.50
C TYR A 79 1.63 20.36 4.96
N GLU A 80 2.27 21.50 5.24
CA GLU A 80 1.56 22.76 5.32
C GLU A 80 0.82 22.94 3.98
N ASN A 81 -0.51 23.07 4.03
CA ASN A 81 -1.41 23.47 2.94
C ASN A 81 -2.20 22.39 2.16
N PHE A 82 -2.77 21.39 2.82
CA PHE A 82 -3.96 20.72 2.22
C PHE A 82 -5.24 21.58 2.33
N ASP A 83 -5.32 22.51 3.27
CA ASP A 83 -6.48 23.40 3.43
C ASP A 83 -6.62 24.39 2.27
N ASN A 84 -5.50 24.83 1.69
CA ASN A 84 -5.49 25.82 0.59
C ASN A 84 -5.93 25.23 -0.75
N LEU A 85 -5.83 23.90 -0.93
CA LEU A 85 -6.24 23.23 -2.17
C LEU A 85 -7.77 23.12 -2.30
N LYS A 86 -8.50 23.04 -1.18
CA LYS A 86 -9.97 23.09 -1.19
C LYS A 86 -10.48 24.47 -1.58
N GLN A 87 -9.84 25.52 -1.05
CA GLN A 87 -10.19 26.90 -1.38
C GLN A 87 -9.91 27.28 -2.84
N GLN A 88 -8.97 26.62 -3.53
CA GLN A 88 -8.73 26.87 -4.95
C GLN A 88 -9.75 26.20 -5.87
N VAL A 89 -10.34 25.07 -5.48
CA VAL A 89 -11.33 24.35 -6.30
C VAL A 89 -12.72 24.96 -6.14
N ASP A 90 -13.05 25.50 -4.97
CA ASP A 90 -14.36 26.14 -4.71
C ASP A 90 -14.47 27.57 -5.27
N ASN A 91 -13.37 28.13 -5.82
CA ASN A 91 -13.30 29.47 -6.42
C ASN A 91 -13.17 29.46 -7.96
N SER A 92 -13.53 28.36 -8.65
CA SER A 92 -13.57 28.25 -10.12
C SER A 92 -14.91 27.77 -10.65
#